data_AF-A0A926DBQ3-F1
#
_entry.id   AF-A0A926DBQ3-F1
#
_cell.length_a   1.000
_cell.length_b   1.000
_cell.length_c   1.000
_cell.angle_alpha   90.00
_cell.angle_beta   90.00
_cell.angle_gamma   90.00
#
_symmetry.space_group_name_H-M   'P 1'
#
loop_
_entity.id
_entity.type
_entity.pdbx_description
1 polymer ?
#
loop_
_entity_poly.entity_id
_entity_poly.type
_entity_poly.pdbx_seq_one_letter_code
_entity_poly.pdbx_strand_id
1 'polypeptide(L)'
;MKTKRTGKFLALLLALVLVVGLVPTAVAAEEDTSWMSEPVDRLNEILGSDVFVASTAPITYGEIAAVLRAAGYDGGKFAQNTAATATRADGCEAIAVLFQLPVGDGSAIQYFFDHKYINGTAEGELNESGALSAAEFAVLTDRLYSELGGFATPPTTPGEGEGESTTPGEGESEGDPTTPGGESGSSDFDGLASEWAKEELKKADSLGLIPDCLVDRI
;
A
#
# COMPACT_ATOMS: atom_id res chain seq x y z
N MET A 1 -9.53 45.22 -70.21
CA MET A 1 -9.41 45.35 -68.74
C MET A 1 -9.12 43.99 -68.13
N LYS A 2 -8.33 43.97 -67.06
CA LYS A 2 -7.62 42.85 -66.41
C LYS A 2 -8.50 41.62 -66.05
N THR A 3 -8.16 40.45 -66.59
CA THR A 3 -8.46 39.13 -65.99
C THR A 3 -7.15 38.50 -65.51
N LYS A 4 -6.70 38.89 -64.31
CA LYS A 4 -5.55 38.28 -63.62
C LYS A 4 -5.84 38.26 -62.12
N ARG A 5 -6.66 37.32 -61.63
CA ARG A 5 -6.80 37.12 -60.18
C ARG A 5 -7.38 35.78 -59.71
N THR A 6 -7.71 34.82 -60.59
CA THR A 6 -8.31 33.54 -60.16
C THR A 6 -7.29 32.46 -59.80
N GLY A 7 -6.12 32.41 -60.47
CA GLY A 7 -5.10 31.38 -60.19
C GLY A 7 -4.37 31.51 -58.85
N LYS A 8 -4.30 32.73 -58.29
CA LYS A 8 -3.61 32.99 -57.02
C LYS A 8 -4.40 32.51 -55.79
N PHE A 9 -5.74 32.56 -55.87
CA PHE A 9 -6.60 32.09 -54.77
C PHE A 9 -6.65 30.56 -54.71
N LEU A 10 -6.61 29.88 -55.87
CA LEU A 10 -6.63 28.42 -55.91
C LEU A 10 -5.31 27.82 -55.37
N ALA A 11 -4.17 28.41 -55.72
CA ALA A 11 -2.87 27.98 -55.20
C ALA A 11 -2.74 28.19 -53.68
N LEU A 12 -3.33 29.28 -53.16
CA LEU A 12 -3.29 29.60 -51.73
C LEU A 12 -4.22 28.67 -50.90
N LEU A 13 -5.37 28.29 -51.46
CA LEU A 13 -6.26 27.27 -50.86
C LEU A 13 -5.63 25.88 -50.88
N LEU A 14 -4.95 25.49 -51.97
CA LEU A 14 -4.30 24.18 -52.07
C LEU A 14 -3.12 24.06 -51.09
N ALA A 15 -2.34 25.13 -50.91
CA ALA A 15 -1.27 25.19 -49.93
C ALA A 15 -1.80 25.14 -48.49
N LEU A 16 -2.95 25.76 -48.20
CA LEU A 16 -3.57 25.71 -46.88
C LEU A 16 -4.05 24.30 -46.52
N VAL A 17 -4.67 23.57 -47.47
CA VAL A 17 -5.10 22.18 -47.28
C VAL A 17 -3.88 21.25 -47.06
N LEU A 18 -2.78 21.50 -47.76
CA LEU A 18 -1.54 20.72 -47.60
C LEU A 18 -0.85 20.95 -46.24
N VAL A 19 -0.94 22.14 -45.66
CA VAL A 19 -0.35 22.44 -44.34
C VAL A 19 -1.21 21.91 -43.19
N VAL A 20 -2.54 21.88 -43.34
CA VAL A 20 -3.44 21.29 -42.33
C VAL A 20 -3.35 19.76 -42.32
N GLY A 21 -3.11 19.12 -43.47
CA GLY A 21 -2.91 17.66 -43.57
C GLY A 21 -1.53 17.16 -43.12
N LEU A 22 -0.59 18.06 -42.84
CA LEU A 22 0.78 17.75 -42.42
C LEU A 22 1.04 18.01 -40.93
N VAL A 23 0.01 18.39 -40.17
CA VAL A 23 0.10 18.27 -38.72
C VAL A 23 0.07 16.77 -38.44
N PRO A 24 1.15 16.14 -37.98
CA PRO A 24 1.04 14.81 -37.43
C PRO A 24 0.01 14.93 -36.31
N THR A 25 -1.18 14.35 -36.51
CA THR A 25 -1.96 13.86 -35.39
C THR A 25 -1.03 12.87 -34.73
N ALA A 26 -0.25 13.34 -33.75
CA ALA A 26 0.16 12.51 -32.66
C ALA A 26 -1.15 12.02 -32.06
N VAL A 27 -1.67 10.93 -32.63
CA VAL A 27 -2.54 10.03 -31.93
C VAL A 27 -1.66 9.65 -30.75
N ALA A 28 -1.84 10.37 -29.64
CA ALA A 28 -1.55 9.79 -28.35
C ALA A 28 -2.33 8.48 -28.41
N ALA A 29 -1.62 7.37 -28.55
CA ALA A 29 -2.23 6.08 -28.30
C ALA A 29 -2.79 6.23 -26.89
N GLU A 30 -4.11 6.34 -26.78
CA GLU A 30 -4.78 6.17 -25.51
C GLU A 30 -4.37 4.76 -25.09
N GLU A 31 -3.49 4.65 -24.10
CA GLU A 31 -3.13 3.36 -23.53
C GLU A 31 -4.47 2.70 -23.16
N ASP A 32 -4.76 1.53 -23.72
CA ASP A 32 -5.97 0.82 -23.35
C ASP A 32 -5.84 0.41 -21.89
N THR A 33 -6.45 1.20 -21.01
CA THR A 33 -6.42 1.04 -19.57
C THR A 33 -7.55 0.15 -19.07
N SER A 34 -8.36 -0.43 -19.96
CA SER A 34 -9.57 -1.17 -19.56
C SER A 34 -9.25 -2.43 -18.75
N TRP A 35 -8.08 -3.03 -18.96
CA TRP A 35 -7.63 -4.24 -18.24
C TRP A 35 -7.33 -3.99 -16.75
N MET A 36 -7.13 -2.72 -16.34
CA MET A 36 -6.83 -2.37 -14.95
C MET A 36 -8.01 -1.78 -14.18
N SER A 37 -9.07 -1.34 -14.84
CA SER A 37 -10.23 -0.72 -14.18
C SER A 37 -10.93 -1.69 -13.22
N GLU A 38 -11.28 -2.88 -13.69
CA GLU A 38 -12.04 -3.85 -12.88
C GLU A 38 -11.28 -4.30 -11.61
N PRO A 39 -9.99 -4.69 -11.68
CA PRO A 39 -9.21 -5.00 -10.47
C PRO A 39 -9.13 -3.85 -9.47
N VAL A 40 -8.91 -2.63 -9.96
CA VAL A 40 -8.82 -1.43 -9.11
C VAL A 40 -10.15 -1.14 -8.42
N ASP A 41 -11.26 -1.19 -9.16
CA ASP A 41 -12.60 -0.95 -8.62
C ASP A 41 -12.94 -1.97 -7.52
N ARG A 42 -12.66 -3.26 -7.76
CA ARG A 42 -12.92 -4.32 -6.78
C ARG A 42 -12.11 -4.13 -5.50
N LEU A 43 -10.81 -3.83 -5.63
CA LEU A 43 -9.95 -3.61 -4.47
C LEU A 43 -10.34 -2.36 -3.68
N ASN A 44 -10.76 -1.29 -4.37
CA ASN A 44 -11.26 -0.07 -3.73
C ASN A 44 -12.63 -0.28 -3.05
N GLU A 45 -13.46 -1.20 -3.55
CA GLU A 45 -14.69 -1.60 -2.84
C GLU A 45 -14.36 -2.28 -1.50
N ILE A 46 -13.25 -3.02 -1.43
CA ILE A 46 -12.85 -3.79 -0.23
C ILE A 46 -12.09 -2.92 0.79
N LEU A 47 -11.08 -2.17 0.34
CA LEU A 47 -10.18 -1.41 1.23
C LEU A 47 -10.61 0.05 1.43
N GLY A 48 -11.59 0.52 0.67
CA GLY A 48 -12.02 1.90 0.66
C GLY A 48 -11.66 2.62 -0.64
N SER A 49 -12.39 3.70 -0.90
CA SER A 49 -12.24 4.47 -2.14
C SER A 49 -10.84 5.07 -2.28
N ASP A 50 -10.33 5.12 -3.51
CA ASP A 50 -9.07 5.77 -3.89
C ASP A 50 -7.80 5.18 -3.24
N VAL A 51 -7.83 3.91 -2.83
CA VAL A 51 -6.65 3.20 -2.29
C VAL A 51 -5.73 2.71 -3.41
N PHE A 52 -6.32 2.17 -4.49
CA PHE A 52 -5.65 1.75 -5.71
C PHE A 52 -5.99 2.71 -6.86
N VAL A 53 -5.02 2.89 -7.76
CA VAL A 53 -5.15 3.79 -8.91
C VAL A 53 -4.87 3.01 -10.20
N ALA A 54 -5.80 3.11 -11.16
CA ALA A 54 -5.63 2.60 -12.51
C ALA A 54 -4.66 3.50 -13.31
N SER A 55 -3.36 3.37 -13.05
CA SER A 55 -2.30 4.17 -13.67
C SER A 55 -1.10 3.33 -14.09
N THR A 56 -0.62 3.57 -15.31
CA THR A 56 0.64 3.02 -15.83
C THR A 56 1.87 3.74 -15.28
N ALA A 57 1.68 4.82 -14.51
CA ALA A 57 2.77 5.48 -13.81
C ALA A 57 3.38 4.57 -12.73
N PRO A 58 4.69 4.68 -12.46
CA PRO A 58 5.34 3.93 -11.39
C PRO A 58 4.70 4.20 -10.03
N ILE A 59 4.45 3.14 -9.27
CA ILE A 59 3.95 3.22 -7.91
C ILE A 59 5.04 3.77 -6.97
N THR A 60 4.62 4.56 -6.00
CA THR A 60 5.48 5.15 -4.97
C THR A 60 5.39 4.39 -3.65
N TYR A 61 6.41 4.56 -2.80
CA TYR A 61 6.33 4.03 -1.43
C TYR A 61 5.15 4.62 -0.65
N GLY A 62 4.79 5.88 -0.90
CA GLY A 62 3.62 6.50 -0.28
C GLY A 62 2.30 5.83 -0.65
N GLU A 63 2.12 5.45 -1.91
CA GLU A 63 0.94 4.70 -2.38
C GLU A 63 0.90 3.28 -1.79
N ILE A 64 2.04 2.58 -1.76
CA ILE A 64 2.14 1.27 -1.10
C ILE A 64 1.78 1.37 0.39
N ALA A 65 2.27 2.41 1.08
CA ALA A 65 1.95 2.67 2.48
C ALA A 65 0.45 2.87 2.71
N ALA A 66 -0.21 3.60 1.80
CA ALA A 66 -1.64 3.85 1.86
C ALA A 66 -2.43 2.54 1.74
N VAL A 67 -2.06 1.67 0.80
CA VAL A 67 -2.66 0.33 0.64
C VAL A 67 -2.50 -0.50 1.91
N LEU A 68 -1.28 -0.58 2.45
CA LEU A 68 -1.02 -1.35 3.67
C LEU A 68 -1.82 -0.84 4.87
N ARG A 69 -1.93 0.49 5.04
CA ARG A 69 -2.74 1.09 6.11
C ARG A 69 -4.23 0.85 5.93
N ALA A 70 -4.73 0.91 4.70
CA ALA A 70 -6.13 0.61 4.40
C ALA A 70 -6.47 -0.86 4.75
N ALA A 71 -5.49 -1.75 4.63
CA ALA A 71 -5.60 -3.15 5.08
C ALA A 71 -5.29 -3.37 6.57
N GLY A 72 -5.03 -2.31 7.35
CA GLY A 72 -4.79 -2.38 8.80
C GLY A 72 -3.34 -2.68 9.21
N TYR A 73 -2.37 -2.54 8.32
CA TYR A 73 -0.94 -2.68 8.62
C TYR A 73 -0.28 -1.31 8.84
N ASP A 74 0.68 -1.23 9.78
CA ASP A 74 1.41 0.02 10.10
C ASP A 74 2.37 0.51 8.98
N GLY A 75 2.33 -0.09 7.79
CA GLY A 75 3.16 0.26 6.65
C GLY A 75 4.64 -0.15 6.77
N GLY A 76 5.15 -0.43 7.98
CA GLY A 76 6.52 -0.95 8.19
C GLY A 76 7.59 -0.12 7.48
N LYS A 77 8.44 -0.76 6.67
CA LYS A 77 9.46 -0.05 5.86
C LYS A 77 8.88 0.88 4.79
N PHE A 78 7.61 0.69 4.43
CA PHE A 78 6.86 1.54 3.50
C PHE A 78 6.21 2.74 4.22
N ALA A 79 6.25 2.82 5.57
CA ALA A 79 5.52 3.84 6.33
C ALA A 79 5.87 5.30 5.97
N GLN A 80 7.01 5.53 5.32
CA GLN A 80 7.39 6.86 4.86
C GLN A 80 6.55 7.25 3.64
N ASN A 81 5.67 8.24 3.82
CA ASN A 81 4.94 8.87 2.72
C ASN A 81 5.93 9.64 1.84
N THR A 82 6.56 8.95 0.89
CA THR A 82 7.54 9.51 -0.02
C THR A 82 7.04 9.38 -1.45
N ALA A 83 7.37 10.39 -2.27
CA ALA A 83 7.18 10.35 -3.72
C ALA A 83 8.26 9.51 -4.44
N ALA A 84 9.09 8.79 -3.69
CA ALA A 84 10.09 7.91 -4.28
C ALA A 84 9.39 6.70 -4.90
N THR A 85 9.78 6.38 -6.13
CA THR A 85 9.30 5.21 -6.86
C THR A 85 9.74 3.94 -6.16
N ALA A 86 8.79 3.04 -5.93
CA ALA A 86 9.06 1.71 -5.42
C ALA A 86 9.52 0.80 -6.57
N THR A 87 10.41 -0.14 -6.25
CA THR A 87 10.86 -1.13 -7.22
C THR A 87 9.86 -2.28 -7.34
N ARG A 88 10.04 -3.11 -8.37
CA ARG A 88 9.28 -4.35 -8.55
C ARG A 88 9.45 -5.30 -7.36
N ALA A 89 10.65 -5.38 -6.80
CA ALA A 89 10.90 -6.15 -5.59
C ALA A 89 10.12 -5.61 -4.39
N ASP A 90 10.14 -4.29 -4.18
CA ASP A 90 9.39 -3.63 -3.10
C ASP A 90 7.88 -3.88 -3.21
N GLY A 91 7.33 -3.80 -4.42
CA GLY A 91 5.92 -4.09 -4.67
C GLY A 91 5.57 -5.55 -4.33
N CYS A 92 6.40 -6.51 -4.75
CA CYS A 92 6.18 -7.92 -4.41
C CYS A 92 6.27 -8.18 -2.90
N GLU A 93 7.20 -7.51 -2.20
CA GLU A 93 7.30 -7.59 -0.74
C GLU A 93 6.08 -6.99 -0.04
N ALA A 94 5.57 -5.86 -0.51
CA ALA A 94 4.36 -5.26 0.05
C ALA A 94 3.14 -6.17 -0.11
N ILE A 95 2.97 -6.80 -1.28
CA ILE A 95 1.91 -7.78 -1.49
C ILE A 95 2.13 -9.02 -0.62
N ALA A 96 3.37 -9.48 -0.45
CA ALA A 96 3.68 -10.58 0.46
C ALA A 96 3.30 -10.28 1.91
N VAL A 97 3.52 -9.04 2.37
CA VAL A 97 3.06 -8.58 3.69
C VAL A 97 1.53 -8.57 3.77
N LEU A 98 0.87 -7.99 2.77
CA LEU A 98 -0.59 -7.84 2.72
C LEU A 98 -1.35 -9.18 2.82
N PHE A 99 -0.77 -10.25 2.25
CA PHE A 99 -1.33 -11.61 2.28
C PHE A 99 -0.62 -12.56 3.25
N GLN A 100 0.36 -12.08 4.03
CA GLN A 100 1.20 -12.90 4.92
C GLN A 100 1.76 -14.15 4.23
N LEU A 101 2.30 -13.99 3.03
CA LEU A 101 2.79 -15.11 2.23
C LEU A 101 4.03 -15.76 2.89
N PRO A 102 4.16 -17.10 2.81
CA PRO A 102 5.30 -17.83 3.36
C PRO A 102 6.52 -17.74 2.43
N VAL A 103 7.09 -16.52 2.30
CA VAL A 103 8.23 -16.24 1.41
C VAL A 103 9.50 -17.03 1.78
N GLY A 104 9.61 -17.49 3.03
CA GLY A 104 10.75 -18.28 3.51
C GLY A 104 12.04 -17.47 3.52
N ASP A 105 13.18 -18.13 3.25
CA ASP A 105 14.50 -17.48 3.18
C ASP A 105 14.77 -16.77 1.84
N GLY A 106 13.84 -16.84 0.89
CA GLY A 106 13.94 -16.22 -0.42
C GLY A 106 13.49 -14.75 -0.45
N SER A 107 13.63 -14.10 -1.62
CA SER A 107 13.01 -12.79 -1.85
C SER A 107 11.53 -12.96 -2.22
N ALA A 108 10.70 -11.97 -1.89
CA ALA A 108 9.28 -12.02 -2.27
C ALA A 108 9.11 -12.10 -3.79
N ILE A 109 9.89 -11.34 -4.57
CA ILE A 109 9.82 -11.42 -6.03
C ILE A 109 10.15 -12.83 -6.57
N GLN A 110 11.09 -13.54 -5.96
CA GLN A 110 11.38 -14.94 -6.29
C GLN A 110 10.17 -15.84 -5.98
N TYR A 111 9.54 -15.67 -4.82
CA TYR A 111 8.32 -16.39 -4.47
C TYR A 111 7.24 -16.22 -5.54
N PHE A 112 7.01 -14.98 -6.00
CA PHE A 112 6.00 -14.69 -7.01
C PHE A 112 6.34 -15.30 -8.38
N PHE A 113 7.62 -15.39 -8.73
CA PHE A 113 8.08 -16.04 -9.95
C PHE A 113 7.92 -17.57 -9.90
N ASP A 114 8.28 -18.19 -8.78
CA ASP A 114 8.19 -19.64 -8.58
C ASP A 114 6.72 -20.11 -8.63
N HIS A 115 5.81 -19.30 -8.07
CA HIS A 115 4.37 -19.56 -8.07
C HIS A 115 3.63 -19.05 -9.31
N LYS A 116 4.34 -18.55 -10.34
CA LYS A 116 3.74 -18.10 -11.63
C LYS A 116 2.74 -16.94 -11.50
N TYR A 117 2.93 -16.09 -10.50
CA TYR A 117 2.21 -14.83 -10.41
C TYR A 117 2.83 -13.76 -11.31
N ILE A 118 4.15 -13.78 -11.45
CA ILE A 118 4.91 -12.89 -12.34
C ILE A 118 5.82 -13.69 -13.28
N ASN A 119 6.19 -13.06 -14.39
CA ASN A 119 7.22 -13.55 -15.29
C ASN A 119 8.51 -12.74 -15.13
N GLY A 120 9.65 -13.40 -15.36
CA GLY A 120 10.93 -12.72 -15.55
C GLY A 120 10.93 -11.92 -16.85
N THR A 121 11.80 -10.90 -16.93
CA THR A 121 11.99 -10.10 -18.15
C THR A 121 12.96 -10.75 -19.12
N ALA A 122 13.85 -11.62 -18.62
CA ALA A 122 14.75 -12.46 -19.40
C ALA A 122 15.07 -13.74 -18.61
N GLU A 123 15.83 -14.67 -19.21
CA GLU A 123 16.24 -15.90 -18.55
C GLU A 123 17.08 -15.59 -17.30
N GLY A 124 16.56 -15.96 -16.13
CA GLY A 124 17.19 -15.69 -14.83
C GLY A 124 17.07 -14.25 -14.33
N GLU A 125 16.35 -13.37 -15.03
CA GLU A 125 16.23 -11.95 -14.67
C GLU A 125 14.80 -11.59 -14.27
N LEU A 126 14.61 -11.21 -13.01
CA LEU A 126 13.33 -10.80 -12.46
C LEU A 126 13.09 -9.29 -12.56
N ASN A 127 14.11 -8.50 -12.95
CA ASN A 127 14.05 -7.05 -13.00
C ASN A 127 13.65 -6.46 -11.64
N GLU A 128 14.36 -6.87 -10.58
CA GLU A 128 14.06 -6.51 -9.19
C GLU A 128 14.04 -5.00 -8.98
N SER A 129 14.98 -4.28 -9.60
CA SER A 129 15.09 -2.82 -9.55
C SER A 129 14.20 -2.08 -10.55
N GLY A 130 13.44 -2.81 -11.38
CA GLY A 130 12.53 -2.23 -12.34
C GLY A 130 11.42 -1.44 -11.66
N ALA A 131 10.87 -0.44 -12.37
CA ALA A 131 9.66 0.21 -11.91
C ALA A 131 8.47 -0.76 -12.02
N LEU A 132 7.60 -0.75 -11.02
CA LEU A 132 6.29 -1.38 -11.05
C LEU A 132 5.24 -0.29 -11.18
N SER A 133 4.31 -0.42 -12.12
CA SER A 133 3.20 0.54 -12.22
C SER A 133 2.14 0.31 -11.13
N ALA A 134 1.40 1.36 -10.77
CA ALA A 134 0.28 1.26 -9.83
C ALA A 134 -0.78 0.25 -10.31
N ALA A 135 -1.02 0.20 -11.61
CA ALA A 135 -1.89 -0.77 -12.26
C ALA A 135 -1.43 -2.21 -12.08
N GLU A 136 -0.16 -2.50 -12.39
CA GLU A 136 0.39 -3.86 -12.23
C GLU A 136 0.36 -4.31 -10.78
N PHE A 137 0.63 -3.40 -9.84
CA PHE A 137 0.50 -3.67 -8.41
C PHE A 137 -0.95 -4.03 -8.03
N ALA A 138 -1.94 -3.27 -8.51
CA ALA A 138 -3.36 -3.54 -8.28
C ALA A 138 -3.79 -4.89 -8.87
N VAL A 139 -3.46 -5.16 -10.14
CA VAL A 139 -3.84 -6.41 -10.80
C VAL A 139 -3.22 -7.64 -10.11
N LEU A 140 -1.95 -7.53 -9.69
CA LEU A 140 -1.29 -8.61 -8.96
C LEU A 140 -1.96 -8.83 -7.59
N THR A 141 -2.33 -7.76 -6.91
CA THR A 141 -3.05 -7.81 -5.63
C THR A 141 -4.44 -8.44 -5.77
N ASP A 142 -5.23 -8.04 -6.76
CA ASP A 142 -6.58 -8.59 -7.02
C ASP A 142 -6.52 -10.08 -7.40
N ARG A 143 -5.50 -10.47 -8.18
CA ARG A 143 -5.28 -11.88 -8.52
C ARG A 143 -5.02 -12.72 -7.27
N LEU A 144 -4.12 -12.27 -6.38
CA LEU A 144 -3.86 -12.97 -5.13
C LEU A 144 -5.07 -12.96 -4.20
N TYR A 145 -5.80 -11.84 -4.14
CA TYR A 145 -7.04 -11.75 -3.37
C TYR A 145 -8.07 -12.78 -3.83
N SER A 146 -8.26 -12.91 -5.14
CA SER A 146 -9.17 -13.87 -5.74
C SER A 146 -8.74 -15.32 -5.50
N GLU A 147 -7.42 -15.57 -5.46
CA GLU A 147 -6.87 -16.91 -5.25
C GLU A 147 -6.88 -17.35 -3.77
N LEU A 148 -6.62 -16.42 -2.85
CA LEU A 148 -6.53 -16.68 -1.41
C LEU A 148 -7.85 -16.45 -0.67
N GLY A 149 -8.81 -15.76 -1.30
CA GLY A 149 -10.14 -15.50 -0.75
C GLY A 149 -10.22 -14.36 0.26
N GLY A 150 -9.18 -13.53 0.37
CA GLY A 150 -9.15 -12.40 1.31
C GLY A 150 -7.74 -11.90 1.63
N PHE A 151 -7.67 -10.74 2.29
CA PHE A 151 -6.43 -10.27 2.92
C PHE A 151 -6.17 -11.03 4.23
N ALA A 152 -4.90 -11.14 4.59
CA ALA A 152 -4.55 -11.68 5.90
C ALA A 152 -4.91 -10.66 6.99
N THR A 153 -5.37 -11.16 8.14
CA THR A 153 -5.65 -10.28 9.30
C THR A 153 -4.34 -9.74 9.84
N PRO A 154 -4.21 -8.41 10.03
CA PRO A 154 -3.00 -7.85 10.60
C PRO A 154 -2.79 -8.42 12.01
N PRO A 155 -1.53 -8.62 12.44
CA PRO A 155 -1.25 -9.09 13.78
C PRO A 155 -1.85 -8.09 14.78
N THR A 156 -2.84 -8.51 15.54
CA THR A 156 -3.39 -7.71 16.63
C THR A 156 -2.30 -7.60 17.70
N THR A 157 -1.81 -6.40 17.96
CA THR A 157 -0.94 -6.13 19.11
C THR A 157 -1.70 -6.58 20.36
N PRO A 158 -1.19 -7.55 21.15
CA PRO A 158 -1.86 -7.97 22.38
C PRO A 158 -1.81 -6.81 23.38
N GLY A 159 -2.90 -6.04 23.49
CA GLY A 159 -2.95 -4.92 24.42
C GLY A 159 -4.04 -3.88 24.21
N GLU A 160 -4.68 -3.81 23.04
CA GLU A 160 -5.79 -2.88 22.83
C GLU A 160 -7.12 -3.63 22.99
N GLY A 161 -7.48 -3.87 24.25
CA GLY A 161 -8.82 -4.35 24.59
C GLY A 161 -9.83 -3.33 24.10
N GLU A 162 -10.56 -3.68 23.05
CA GLU A 162 -11.79 -3.01 22.66
C GLU A 162 -12.75 -3.07 23.85
N GLY A 163 -12.83 -1.97 24.59
CA GLY A 163 -13.93 -1.73 25.52
C GLY A 163 -15.21 -1.68 24.71
N GLU A 164 -15.89 -2.82 24.66
CA GLU A 164 -17.26 -2.96 24.18
C GLU A 164 -18.17 -1.97 24.92
N SER A 165 -18.37 -0.80 24.32
CA SER A 165 -19.40 0.16 24.76
C SER A 165 -20.74 -0.32 24.23
N THR A 166 -21.36 -1.28 24.93
CA THR A 166 -22.81 -1.44 24.85
C THR A 166 -23.44 -0.24 25.53
N THR A 167 -24.10 0.62 24.75
CA THR A 167 -25.00 1.66 25.27
C THR A 167 -26.36 1.01 25.58
N PRO A 168 -26.88 1.13 26.81
CA PRO A 168 -28.31 0.99 27.03
C PRO A 168 -28.89 2.28 27.62
N GLY A 169 -29.90 2.81 26.94
CA GLY A 169 -31.01 3.53 27.57
C GLY A 169 -30.77 5.02 27.85
N GLU A 170 -31.39 5.86 27.02
CA GLU A 170 -31.77 7.21 27.38
C GLU A 170 -32.64 7.16 28.65
N GLY A 171 -32.18 7.85 29.70
CA GLY A 171 -32.88 8.04 30.96
C GLY A 171 -32.38 9.33 31.60
N GLU A 172 -33.26 10.32 31.63
CA GLU A 172 -33.05 11.69 32.07
C GLU A 172 -32.63 11.79 33.54
N SER A 173 -31.63 12.63 33.86
CA SER A 173 -31.60 13.32 35.16
C SER A 173 -30.66 14.52 35.14
N GLU A 174 -31.26 15.69 35.37
CA GLU A 174 -30.60 16.98 35.58
C GLU A 174 -29.90 17.03 36.94
N GLY A 175 -28.70 17.60 36.99
CA GLY A 175 -28.02 17.94 38.24
C GLY A 175 -26.57 18.37 38.06
N ASP A 176 -26.35 19.69 38.05
CA ASP A 176 -25.06 20.40 38.19
C ASP A 176 -25.20 21.39 39.37
N PRO A 177 -24.17 22.09 39.92
CA PRO A 177 -22.71 21.86 40.01
C PRO A 177 -22.21 21.89 41.48
N THR A 178 -20.98 21.45 41.78
CA THR A 178 -20.06 22.18 42.71
C THR A 178 -18.58 21.80 42.49
N THR A 179 -17.78 22.85 42.30
CA THR A 179 -16.33 23.01 42.04
C THR A 179 -15.44 22.79 43.30
N PRO A 180 -14.12 23.13 43.31
CA PRO A 180 -12.93 22.46 42.79
C PRO A 180 -11.91 22.01 43.89
N GLY A 181 -10.81 21.35 43.49
CA GLY A 181 -9.50 21.51 44.15
C GLY A 181 -8.73 20.22 44.45
N GLY A 182 -7.46 20.17 44.07
CA GLY A 182 -6.52 19.13 44.51
C GLY A 182 -5.26 19.02 43.64
N GLU A 183 -4.22 19.75 44.02
CA GLU A 183 -2.87 19.69 43.46
C GLU A 183 -2.10 18.39 43.82
N SER A 184 -1.06 18.14 43.01
CA SER A 184 0.23 17.52 43.37
C SER A 184 0.32 16.00 43.59
N GLY A 185 1.03 15.37 42.65
CA GLY A 185 2.31 14.72 42.95
C GLY A 185 2.29 13.23 43.28
N SER A 186 2.88 12.40 42.41
CA SER A 186 4.01 11.51 42.74
C SER A 186 4.30 10.58 41.57
N SER A 187 5.59 10.47 41.29
CA SER A 187 6.20 9.52 40.37
C SER A 187 6.27 8.15 41.05
N ASP A 188 5.38 7.24 40.69
CA ASP A 188 5.52 5.82 41.03
C ASP A 188 5.51 5.00 39.73
N PHE A 189 6.70 4.95 39.11
CA PHE A 189 7.02 4.03 38.01
C PHE A 189 7.48 2.70 38.63
N ASP A 190 6.60 2.04 39.38
CA ASP A 190 6.83 0.72 39.97
C ASP A 190 5.60 -0.15 39.67
N GLY A 191 5.62 -0.80 38.50
CA GLY A 191 4.50 -1.66 38.10
C GLY A 191 4.60 -2.37 36.75
N LEU A 192 5.70 -2.24 36.01
CA LEU A 192 5.85 -2.82 34.65
C LEU A 192 6.80 -4.01 34.61
N ALA A 193 6.56 -4.99 35.45
CA ALA A 193 6.93 -6.37 35.16
C ALA A 193 5.77 -7.24 35.62
N SER A 194 4.81 -7.46 34.71
CA SER A 194 3.73 -8.42 34.92
C SER A 194 4.34 -9.76 35.36
N GLU A 195 3.71 -10.44 36.32
CA GLU A 195 4.16 -11.77 36.80
C GLU A 195 4.37 -12.75 35.64
N TRP A 196 3.63 -12.56 34.54
CA TRP A 196 3.81 -13.23 33.26
C TRP A 196 5.21 -13.02 32.65
N ALA A 197 5.72 -11.78 32.62
CA ALA A 197 7.05 -11.49 32.08
C ALA A 197 8.17 -12.18 32.90
N LYS A 198 7.98 -12.35 34.21
CA LYS A 198 8.90 -13.10 35.06
C LYS A 198 8.85 -14.61 34.79
N GLU A 199 7.68 -15.14 34.44
CA GLU A 199 7.51 -16.56 34.09
C GLU A 199 8.14 -16.90 32.74
N GLU A 200 7.97 -16.03 31.74
CA GLU A 200 8.58 -16.21 30.42
C GLU A 200 10.10 -16.04 30.45
N LEU A 201 10.63 -15.15 31.29
CA LEU A 201 12.08 -15.04 31.50
C LEU A 201 12.67 -16.31 32.15
N LYS A 202 11.97 -16.91 33.13
CA LYS A 202 12.38 -18.19 33.73
C LYS A 202 12.33 -19.35 32.73
N LYS A 203 11.35 -19.37 31.84
CA LYS A 203 11.29 -20.38 30.76
C LYS A 203 12.45 -20.19 29.77
N ALA A 204 12.74 -18.96 29.35
CA ALA A 204 13.85 -18.66 28.43
C ALA A 204 15.22 -19.02 29.03
N ASP A 205 15.41 -18.79 30.34
CA ASP A 205 16.61 -19.20 31.08
C ASP A 205 16.75 -20.73 31.13
N SER A 206 15.66 -21.47 31.41
CA SER A 206 15.68 -22.94 31.44
C SER A 206 16.00 -23.58 30.08
N LEU A 207 15.80 -22.84 28.98
CA LEU A 207 16.06 -23.26 27.62
C LEU A 207 17.46 -22.83 27.11
N GLY A 208 18.25 -22.13 27.94
CA GLY A 208 19.58 -21.66 27.55
C GLY A 208 19.57 -20.60 26.44
N LEU A 209 18.45 -19.90 26.27
CA LEU A 209 18.24 -18.89 25.22
C LEU A 209 18.73 -17.50 25.64
N ILE A 210 19.08 -17.32 26.92
CA ILE A 210 19.68 -16.08 27.41
C ILE A 210 21.21 -16.21 27.29
N PRO A 211 21.87 -15.42 26.43
CA PRO A 211 23.32 -15.45 26.36
C PRO A 211 23.93 -14.97 27.68
N ASP A 212 24.96 -15.66 28.18
CA ASP A 212 25.61 -15.43 29.49
C ASP A 212 26.01 -13.97 29.76
N CYS A 213 26.17 -13.15 28.71
CA CYS A 213 26.50 -11.73 28.83
C CYS A 213 25.36 -10.83 29.36
N LEU A 214 24.14 -11.36 29.48
CA LEU A 214 22.95 -10.62 29.94
C LEU A 214 22.50 -10.99 31.37
N VAL A 215 23.02 -12.09 31.93
CA VAL A 215 22.62 -12.58 33.27
C VAL A 215 23.14 -11.68 34.39
N ASP A 216 24.30 -11.03 34.21
CA ASP A 216 24.90 -10.13 35.23
C ASP A 216 24.24 -8.74 35.30
N ARG A 217 23.16 -8.48 34.55
CA ARG A 217 22.54 -7.14 34.44
C ARG A 217 21.04 -7.11 34.71
N ILE A 218 20.46 -8.22 35.16
CA ILE A 218 19.08 -8.36 35.67
C ILE A 218 19.16 -8.63 37.16
#